data_AF-A0A843GJ92-F1
#
_entry.id   AF-A0A843GJ92-F1
#
_cell.length_a   1.000
_cell.length_b   1.000
_cell.length_c   1.000
_cell.angle_alpha   90.00
_cell.angle_beta   90.00
_cell.angle_gamma   90.00
#
_symmetry.space_group_name_H-M   'P 1'
#
loop_
_entity.id
_entity.type
_entity.pdbx_description
1 polymer ?
#
loop_
_entity_poly.entity_id
_entity_poly.type
_entity_poly.pdbx_seq_one_letter_code
_entity_poly.pdbx_strand_id
1 'polypeptide(L)' 'QKELGGRPDECVIYEMLVYHLVDDDKELEKIREECMNGELLCGHCKVHAAELMKDFFEDLKVKQEESVEIAESLFD' A
#
# COMPACT_ATOMS: atom_id res chain seq x y z
N GLN A 1 -5.79 4.06 -20.73
CA GLN A 1 -6.33 3.66 -19.42
C GLN A 1 -7.84 3.82 -19.37
N LYS A 2 -8.41 5.01 -19.63
CA LYS A 2 -9.88 5.20 -19.62
C LYS A 2 -10.69 4.26 -20.55
N GLU A 3 -10.15 3.90 -21.71
CA GLU A 3 -10.86 3.02 -22.68
C GLU A 3 -10.53 1.53 -22.52
N LEU A 4 -9.33 1.19 -22.05
CA LEU A 4 -8.80 -0.19 -22.05
C LEU A 4 -8.55 -0.75 -20.64
N GLY A 5 -8.79 0.04 -19.60
CA GLY A 5 -8.42 -0.32 -18.23
C GLY A 5 -6.92 -0.30 -17.96
N GLY A 6 -6.57 -0.82 -16.79
CA GLY A 6 -5.22 -1.17 -16.36
C GLY A 6 -5.06 -2.68 -16.17
N ARG A 7 -3.83 -3.11 -15.89
CA ARG A 7 -3.44 -4.52 -15.70
C ARG A 7 -2.90 -4.71 -14.26
N PRO A 8 -3.76 -4.87 -13.25
CA PRO A 8 -3.34 -4.91 -11.84
C PRO A 8 -2.35 -6.05 -11.57
N ASP A 9 -2.51 -7.20 -12.23
CA ASP A 9 -1.64 -8.38 -12.06
C ASP A 9 -0.19 -8.15 -12.56
N GLU A 10 0.07 -7.07 -13.30
CA GLU A 10 1.41 -6.65 -13.76
C GLU A 10 1.89 -5.35 -13.08
N CYS A 11 1.15 -4.86 -12.09
CA CYS A 11 1.35 -3.54 -11.50
C CYS A 11 1.99 -3.62 -10.11
N VAL A 12 3.24 -3.15 -10.00
CA VAL A 12 3.95 -3.06 -8.72
C VAL A 12 3.26 -2.18 -7.67
N ILE A 13 2.45 -1.21 -8.10
CA ILE A 13 1.68 -0.38 -7.16
C ILE A 13 0.55 -1.19 -6.54
N TYR A 14 -0.16 -1.98 -7.35
CA TYR A 14 -1.21 -2.86 -6.85
C TYR A 14 -0.62 -3.96 -5.96
N GLU A 15 0.55 -4.50 -6.32
CA GLU A 15 1.30 -5.43 -5.46
C GLU A 15 1.60 -4.84 -4.08
N MET A 16 2.10 -3.59 -4.00
CA MET A 16 2.33 -2.94 -2.70
C MET A 16 1.04 -2.74 -1.90
N LEU A 17 -0.07 -2.41 -2.56
CA LEU A 17 -1.38 -2.30 -1.89
C LEU A 17 -1.77 -3.64 -1.26
N VAL A 18 -1.69 -4.73 -2.03
CA VAL A 18 -2.05 -6.09 -1.59
C VAL A 18 -1.19 -6.60 -0.44
N TYR A 19 0.12 -6.40 -0.50
CA TYR A 19 1.02 -7.03 0.48
C TYR A 19 1.30 -6.18 1.72
N HIS A 20 1.13 -4.85 1.64
CA HIS A 20 1.70 -3.96 2.66
C HIS A 20 0.78 -2.82 3.12
N LEU A 21 -0.10 -2.31 2.26
CA LEU A 21 -0.72 -1.00 2.50
C LEU A 21 -2.24 -1.05 2.72
N VAL A 22 -2.93 -2.11 2.30
CA VAL A 22 -4.39 -2.23 2.46
C VAL A 22 -4.73 -3.60 3.02
N ASP A 23 -5.31 -3.62 4.22
CA ASP A 23 -5.71 -4.85 4.92
C ASP A 23 -7.14 -5.32 4.57
N ASP A 24 -8.00 -4.45 4.03
CA ASP A 24 -9.38 -4.81 3.67
C ASP A 24 -9.44 -5.37 2.24
N ASP A 25 -9.67 -6.68 2.13
CA ASP A 25 -9.87 -7.39 0.86
C ASP A 25 -10.94 -6.74 -0.03
N LYS A 26 -11.99 -6.15 0.55
CA LYS A 26 -13.04 -5.49 -0.24
C LYS A 26 -12.55 -4.20 -0.87
N GLU A 27 -11.68 -3.47 -0.19
CA GLU A 27 -11.04 -2.28 -0.74
C GLU A 27 -10.08 -2.65 -1.87
N LEU A 28 -9.30 -3.72 -1.68
CA LEU A 28 -8.41 -4.26 -2.72
C LEU A 28 -9.17 -4.71 -3.98
N GLU A 29 -10.30 -5.40 -3.81
CA GLU A 29 -11.14 -5.81 -4.94
C GLU A 29 -11.71 -4.59 -5.67
N LYS A 30 -12.21 -3.60 -4.94
CA LYS A 30 -12.72 -2.36 -5.52
C LYS A 30 -11.64 -1.63 -6.33
N ILE A 31 -10.44 -1.47 -5.78
CA ILE A 31 -9.31 -0.84 -6.49
C ILE A 31 -8.97 -1.62 -7.77
N ARG A 32 -9.05 -2.96 -7.72
CA ARG A 32 -8.81 -3.83 -8.86
C ARG A 32 -9.83 -3.61 -9.97
N GLU A 33 -11.11 -3.62 -9.61
CA GLU A 33 -12.23 -3.40 -10.53
C GLU A 33 -12.17 -2.01 -11.17
N GLU A 34 -12.00 -0.95 -10.37
CA GLU A 34 -11.89 0.43 -10.86
C GLU A 34 -10.67 0.60 -11.80
N CYS A 35 -9.55 -0.07 -11.50
CA CYS A 35 -8.37 -0.10 -12.38
C CYS A 35 -8.69 -0.79 -13.71
N MET A 36 -9.28 -1.98 -13.68
CA MET A 36 -9.61 -2.77 -14.88
C MET A 36 -10.67 -2.09 -15.76
N ASN A 37 -11.58 -1.33 -15.17
CA ASN A 37 -12.61 -0.59 -15.90
C ASN A 37 -12.14 0.80 -16.37
N GLY A 38 -10.93 1.22 -15.99
CA GLY A 38 -10.35 2.51 -16.40
C GLY A 38 -10.88 3.72 -15.63
N GLU A 39 -11.63 3.47 -14.55
CA GLU A 39 -12.18 4.48 -13.62
C GLU A 39 -11.07 5.06 -12.72
N LEU A 40 -10.15 4.21 -12.27
CA LEU A 40 -8.96 4.60 -11.53
C LEU A 40 -7.75 4.74 -12.47
N LEU A 41 -7.19 5.96 -12.54
CA LEU A 41 -5.98 6.24 -13.31
C LEU A 41 -4.72 5.91 -12.50
N CYS A 42 -3.67 5.43 -13.18
CA CYS A 42 -2.40 5.04 -12.52
C CYS A 42 -1.78 6.19 -11.73
N GLY A 43 -1.97 7.44 -12.17
CA GLY A 43 -1.50 8.62 -11.44
C GLY A 43 -2.16 8.76 -10.07
N HIS A 44 -3.49 8.65 -10.02
CA HIS A 44 -4.23 8.73 -8.75
C HIS A 44 -3.94 7.54 -7.84
N CYS A 45 -3.89 6.32 -8.39
CA CYS A 45 -3.53 5.11 -7.64
C CYS A 45 -2.13 5.23 -7.01
N LYS A 46 -1.15 5.78 -7.75
CA LYS A 46 0.20 6.05 -7.23
C LYS A 46 0.24 7.09 -6.12
N VAL A 47 -0.52 8.17 -6.25
CA VAL A 47 -0.60 9.19 -5.20
C VAL A 47 -1.19 8.59 -3.93
N HIS A 48 -2.30 7.84 -4.05
CA HIS A 48 -2.92 7.15 -2.93
C HIS A 48 -1.95 6.16 -2.24
N ALA A 49 -1.28 5.31 -3.01
CA ALA A 49 -0.28 4.38 -2.46
C ALA A 49 0.90 5.11 -1.78
N ALA A 50 1.32 6.27 -2.31
CA ALA A 50 2.37 7.08 -1.70
C ALA A 50 1.94 7.70 -0.36
N GLU A 51 0.68 8.11 -0.23
CA GLU A 51 0.10 8.59 1.03
C GLU A 51 0.08 7.47 2.07
N LEU A 52 -0.44 6.29 1.73
CA LEU A 52 -0.43 5.12 2.63
C LEU A 52 0.98 4.72 3.05
N MET A 53 1.94 4.72 2.11
CA MET A 53 3.33 4.39 2.40
C MET A 53 4.00 5.40 3.35
N LYS A 54 3.67 6.69 3.22
CA LYS A 54 4.15 7.72 4.13
C LYS A 54 3.64 7.48 5.54
N ASP A 55 2.34 7.21 5.69
CA ASP A 55 1.74 6.93 6.99
C ASP A 55 2.32 5.65 7.61
N PHE A 56 2.53 4.60 6.80
CA PHE A 56 3.20 3.37 7.23
C PHE A 56 4.61 3.63 7.77
N PHE A 57 5.42 4.44 7.07
CA PHE A 57 6.77 4.76 7.54
C PHE A 57 6.80 5.62 8.80
N GLU A 58 5.84 6.53 8.96
CA GLU A 58 5.71 7.33 10.18
C GLU A 58 5.36 6.44 11.39
N ASP A 59 4.42 5.50 11.24
CA ASP A 59 4.08 4.52 12.27
C ASP A 59 5.24 3.56 12.56
N LEU A 60 5.89 3.03 11.53
CA LEU A 60 7.06 2.16 11.68
C LEU A 60 8.19 2.86 12.45
N LYS A 61 8.41 4.16 12.20
CA LYS A 61 9.44 4.93 12.89
C LYS A 61 9.17 5.04 14.39
N VAL A 62 7.92 5.30 14.77
CA VAL A 62 7.50 5.34 16.19
C VAL A 62 7.70 3.98 16.84
N LYS A 63 7.21 2.91 16.22
CA LYS A 63 7.37 1.53 16.73
C LYS A 63 8.83 1.13 16.89
N GLN A 64 9.69 1.55 15.95
CA GLN A 64 11.12 1.29 16.03
C GLN A 64 11.74 1.95 17.26
N GLU A 65 11.40 3.22 17.53
CA GLU A 65 11.92 3.98 18.68
C GLU A 65 11.46 3.36 20.01
N GLU A 66 10.20 2.97 20.12
CA GLU A 66 9.65 2.29 21.30
C GLU A 66 10.27 0.90 21.52
N SER A 67 10.72 0.24 20.45
CA SER A 67 11.28 -1.10 20.53
C SER A 67 12.76 -1.14 20.94
N VAL A 68 13.45 0.00 21.04
CA VAL A 68 14.91 0.03 21.32
C VAL A 68 15.24 -0.62 22.65
N GLU A 69 14.57 -0.20 23.74
CA GLU A 69 14.83 -0.76 25.08
C GLU A 69 14.51 -2.25 25.15
N ILE A 70 13.42 -2.68 24.49
CA ILE A 70 13.05 -4.10 24.38
C ILE A 70 14.15 -4.86 23.65
N ALA A 71 14.62 -4.35 22.51
CA ALA A 71 15.66 -5.01 21.71
C ALA A 71 16.97 -5.14 22.49
N GLU A 72 17.38 -4.13 23.23
CA GLU A 72 18.57 -4.18 24.09
C GLU A 72 18.44 -5.26 25.17
N SER A 73 17.28 -5.37 25.82
CA SER A 73 17.03 -6.37 26.86
C SER A 73 17.05 -7.84 26.38
N LEU A 74 17.00 -8.08 25.07
CA LEU A 74 17.03 -9.44 24.50
C LEU A 74 18.46 -10.00 24.35
N PHE A 75 19.49 -9.16 24.48
CA PHE A 75 20.89 -9.54 24.31
C PHE A 75 21.66 -9.69 25.64
N ASP A 76 21.03 -9.33 26.77
CA ASP A 76 21.54 -9.54 28.14
C ASP A 76 21.11 -10.91 28.72
#